data_AF-A0A554MEZ2-F1
#
_entry.id   AF-A0A554MEZ2-F1
#
_cell.length_a   1.000
_cell.length_b   1.000
_cell.length_c   1.000
_cell.angle_alpha   90.00
_cell.angle_beta   90.00
_cell.angle_gamma   90.00
#
_symmetry.space_group_name_H-M   'P 1'
#
loop_
_entity.id
_entity.type
_entity.pdbx_description
1 polymer ?
#
loop_
_entity_poly.entity_id
_entity_poly.type
_entity_poly.pdbx_seq_one_letter_code
_entity_poly.pdbx_strand_id
1 'polypeptide(L)'
;MAKQEEKQTAIELRKQGKSYSQIKQALKVSKSTLSNWLKNFPLAPKQLEKLMGKNEKRIENYIKTCRKRKENLLKQIYDEEKNVIFPLSKRDIFIAGLFLYWGEGGKTKEVFYFLVRKMFQYK
;
A
#
# COMPACT_ATOMS: atom_id res chain seq x y z
N MET A 1 -17.11 41.94 -2.24
CA MET A 1 -16.30 42.11 -3.47
C MET A 1 -15.23 41.03 -3.60
N ALA A 2 -14.49 40.68 -2.53
CA ALA A 2 -13.42 39.64 -2.52
C ALA A 2 -13.74 38.32 -3.27
N LYS A 3 -14.95 37.76 -3.09
CA LYS A 3 -15.33 36.49 -3.73
C LYS A 3 -15.48 36.56 -5.27
N GLN A 4 -15.74 37.75 -5.82
CA GLN A 4 -15.81 37.91 -7.28
C GLN A 4 -14.42 38.04 -7.90
N GLU A 5 -13.50 38.73 -7.23
CA GLU A 5 -12.11 38.84 -7.66
C GLU A 5 -11.44 37.46 -7.66
N GLU A 6 -11.58 36.68 -6.58
CA GLU A 6 -11.09 35.30 -6.50
C GLU A 6 -11.66 34.40 -7.61
N LYS A 7 -12.94 34.59 -7.96
CA LYS A 7 -13.58 33.85 -9.04
C LYS A 7 -12.97 34.20 -10.39
N GLN A 8 -12.72 35.48 -10.63
CA GLN A 8 -12.11 35.96 -11.87
C GLN A 8 -10.68 35.41 -12.01
N THR A 9 -9.87 35.50 -10.96
CA THR A 9 -8.52 34.93 -10.93
C THR A 9 -8.55 33.41 -11.12
N ALA A 10 -9.52 32.70 -10.54
CA ALA A 10 -9.67 31.26 -10.75
C ALA A 10 -9.95 30.92 -12.22
N ILE A 11 -10.77 31.71 -12.92
CA ILE A 11 -11.08 31.53 -14.34
C ILE A 11 -9.83 31.78 -15.20
N GLU A 12 -9.06 32.82 -14.90
CA GLU A 12 -7.81 33.13 -15.61
C GLU A 12 -6.79 32.00 -15.45
N LEU A 13 -6.56 31.54 -14.21
CA LEU A 13 -5.69 30.40 -13.94
C LEU A 13 -6.17 29.13 -14.64
N ARG A 14 -7.50 28.95 -14.75
CA ARG A 14 -8.08 27.81 -15.46
C ARG A 14 -7.81 27.88 -16.95
N LYS A 15 -7.96 29.05 -17.58
CA LYS A 15 -7.63 29.29 -18.99
C LYS A 15 -6.14 29.05 -19.28
N GLN A 16 -5.26 29.37 -18.34
CA GLN A 16 -3.82 29.06 -18.42
C GLN A 16 -3.49 27.56 -18.32
N GLY A 17 -4.48 26.68 -18.10
CA GLY A 17 -4.27 25.24 -18.05
C GLY A 17 -4.06 24.65 -16.65
N LYS A 18 -4.26 25.44 -15.57
CA LYS A 18 -4.04 24.97 -14.20
C LYS A 18 -5.12 23.97 -13.75
N SER A 19 -4.73 23.01 -12.93
CA SER A 19 -5.65 22.05 -12.31
C SER A 19 -6.38 22.65 -11.09
N TYR A 20 -7.50 22.05 -10.71
CA TYR A 20 -8.24 22.45 -9.50
C TYR A 20 -7.36 22.46 -8.24
N SER A 21 -6.43 21.51 -8.12
CA SER A 21 -5.52 21.45 -6.97
C SER A 21 -4.52 22.61 -6.96
N GLN A 22 -4.02 23.03 -8.12
CA GLN A 22 -3.11 24.16 -8.25
C GLN A 22 -3.81 25.49 -7.95
N ILE A 23 -5.03 25.66 -8.46
CA ILE A 23 -5.85 26.85 -8.20
C ILE A 23 -6.23 26.93 -6.71
N LYS A 24 -6.60 25.79 -6.11
CA LYS A 24 -6.85 25.70 -4.67
C LYS A 24 -5.63 26.12 -3.85
N GLN A 25 -4.42 25.72 -4.25
CA GLN A 25 -3.20 26.07 -3.50
C GLN A 25 -2.86 27.56 -3.62
N ALA A 26 -3.15 28.18 -4.77
CA ALA A 26 -2.92 29.60 -5.01
C ALA A 26 -3.94 30.50 -4.28
N LEU A 27 -5.23 30.17 -4.37
CA LEU A 27 -6.33 31.01 -3.87
C LEU A 27 -6.86 30.57 -2.49
N LYS A 28 -6.39 29.43 -1.95
CA LYS A 28 -6.82 28.83 -0.67
C LYS A 28 -8.34 28.63 -0.52
N VAL A 29 -9.08 28.58 -1.63
CA VAL A 29 -10.53 28.34 -1.64
C VAL A 29 -10.90 26.86 -1.58
N SER A 30 -12.10 26.58 -1.07
CA SER A 30 -12.60 25.21 -0.98
C SER A 30 -12.81 24.58 -2.37
N LYS A 31 -12.74 23.24 -2.43
CA LYS A 31 -12.92 22.50 -3.69
C LYS A 31 -14.35 22.61 -4.23
N SER A 32 -15.35 22.67 -3.34
CA SER A 32 -16.75 22.85 -3.74
C SER A 32 -16.98 24.22 -4.37
N THR A 33 -16.35 25.27 -3.84
CA THR A 33 -16.39 26.62 -4.43
C THR A 33 -15.78 26.65 -5.83
N LEU A 34 -14.60 26.06 -6.01
CA LEU A 34 -13.96 25.96 -7.33
C LEU A 34 -14.80 25.17 -8.32
N SER A 35 -15.43 24.07 -7.88
CA SER A 35 -16.33 23.26 -8.71
C SER A 35 -17.49 24.09 -9.27
N ASN A 36 -18.12 24.90 -8.41
CA ASN A 36 -19.22 25.76 -8.84
C ASN A 36 -18.76 26.87 -9.80
N TRP A 37 -17.56 27.43 -9.60
CA TRP A 37 -17.07 28.53 -10.42
C TRP A 37 -16.52 28.08 -11.78
N LEU A 38 -15.85 26.93 -11.83
CA LEU A 38 -15.14 26.44 -13.01
C LEU A 38 -15.92 25.41 -13.81
N LYS A 39 -17.19 25.14 -13.43
CA LYS A 39 -18.07 24.19 -14.12
C LYS A 39 -18.13 24.40 -15.64
N ASN A 40 -18.16 25.66 -16.08
CA ASN A 40 -18.28 26.03 -17.49
C ASN A 40 -16.92 26.24 -18.19
N PHE A 41 -15.81 25.97 -17.51
CA PHE A 41 -14.45 26.15 -18.04
C PHE A 41 -13.68 24.82 -18.05
N PRO A 42 -14.07 23.87 -18.93
CA PRO A 42 -13.31 22.64 -19.14
C PRO A 42 -11.94 22.96 -19.77
N LEU A 43 -10.96 22.08 -19.51
CA LEU A 43 -9.64 22.18 -20.15
C LEU A 43 -9.70 21.57 -21.54
N ALA A 44 -8.86 22.08 -22.44
CA ALA A 44 -8.66 21.46 -23.74
C ALA A 44 -8.01 20.06 -23.58
N PRO A 45 -8.26 19.11 -24.50
CA PRO A 45 -7.72 17.75 -24.43
C PRO A 45 -6.19 17.72 -24.27
N LYS A 46 -5.47 18.57 -25.02
CA LYS A 46 -4.01 18.71 -24.94
C LYS A 46 -3.52 19.18 -23.55
N GLN A 47 -4.29 20.03 -22.88
CA GLN A 47 -3.97 20.50 -21.52
C GLN A 47 -4.26 19.41 -20.48
N LEU A 48 -5.32 18.61 -20.69
CA LEU A 48 -5.61 17.43 -19.86
C LEU A 48 -4.51 16.38 -20.00
N GLU A 49 -4.09 16.06 -21.22
CA GLU A 49 -2.96 15.14 -21.47
C GLU A 49 -1.68 15.62 -20.79
N LYS A 50 -1.37 16.92 -20.83
CA LYS A 50 -0.19 17.47 -20.13
C LYS A 50 -0.29 17.33 -18.60
N LEU A 51 -1.50 17.40 -18.04
CA LEU A 51 -1.73 17.20 -16.61
C LEU A 51 -1.71 15.71 -16.23
N MET A 52 -2.19 14.83 -17.10
CA MET A 52 -2.26 13.38 -16.89
C MET A 52 -0.94 12.67 -17.22
N GLY A 53 -0.17 13.17 -18.18
CA GLY A 53 1.08 12.59 -18.69
C GLY A 53 2.23 12.57 -17.68
N LYS A 54 2.06 13.17 -16.50
CA LYS A 54 3.02 13.08 -15.37
C LYS A 54 2.69 11.95 -14.38
N ASN A 55 1.93 10.94 -14.81
CA ASN A 55 1.44 9.91 -13.89
C ASN A 55 2.37 8.72 -13.68
N GLU A 56 3.30 8.41 -14.58
CA GLU A 56 4.13 7.19 -14.42
C GLU A 56 4.98 7.20 -13.15
N LYS A 57 5.75 8.28 -12.92
CA LYS A 57 6.50 8.46 -11.66
C LYS A 57 5.59 8.50 -10.43
N ARG A 58 4.36 9.01 -10.56
CA ARG A 58 3.40 9.07 -9.45
C ARG A 58 2.86 7.68 -9.12
N ILE A 59 2.56 6.88 -10.13
CA ILE A 59 2.13 5.48 -9.99
C ILE A 59 3.26 4.68 -9.37
N GLU A 60 4.47 4.82 -9.87
CA GLU A 60 5.65 4.12 -9.33
C GLU A 60 5.90 4.49 -7.86
N ASN A 61 5.84 5.79 -7.52
CA ASN A 61 5.98 6.25 -6.14
C ASN A 61 4.86 5.73 -5.24
N TYR A 62 3.62 5.66 -5.75
CA TYR A 62 2.50 5.07 -5.03
C TYR A 62 2.73 3.59 -4.75
N ILE A 63 3.14 2.80 -5.75
CA ILE A 63 3.46 1.38 -5.61
C ILE A 63 4.58 1.18 -4.57
N LYS A 64 5.67 1.95 -4.67
CA LYS A 64 6.79 1.91 -3.70
C LYS A 64 6.31 2.21 -2.28
N THR A 65 5.46 3.22 -2.12
CA THR A 65 4.92 3.61 -0.81
C THR A 65 4.03 2.52 -0.22
N CYS A 66 3.13 1.96 -1.02
CA CYS A 66 2.25 0.87 -0.59
C CYS A 66 3.05 -0.38 -0.20
N ARG A 67 4.06 -0.74 -1.00
CA ARG A 67 4.96 -1.86 -0.71
C ARG A 67 5.70 -1.66 0.61
N LYS A 68 6.32 -0.50 0.81
CA LYS A 68 7.03 -0.17 2.05
C LYS A 68 6.12 -0.19 3.27
N ARG A 69 4.89 0.31 3.13
CA ARG A 69 3.90 0.26 4.21
C ARG A 69 3.53 -1.18 4.59
N LYS A 70 3.32 -2.04 3.58
CA LYS A 70 3.02 -3.47 3.79
C LYS A 70 4.20 -4.19 4.45
N GLU A 71 5.41 -3.96 3.96
CA GLU A 71 6.64 -4.56 4.52
C GLU A 71 6.84 -4.14 5.99
N ASN A 72 6.64 -2.87 6.32
CA ASN A 72 6.73 -2.39 7.70
C ASN A 72 5.68 -3.03 8.61
N LEU A 73 4.42 -3.12 8.15
CA LEU A 73 3.35 -3.76 8.91
C LEU A 73 3.65 -5.25 9.16
N LEU A 74 4.06 -5.97 8.12
CA LEU A 74 4.42 -7.39 8.25
C LEU A 74 5.61 -7.57 9.18
N LYS A 75 6.60 -6.69 9.13
CA LYS A 75 7.75 -6.75 10.04
C LYS A 75 7.32 -6.53 11.50
N GLN A 76 6.46 -5.55 11.76
CA GLN A 76 5.94 -5.30 13.11
C GLN A 76 5.20 -6.53 13.66
N ILE A 77 4.27 -7.07 12.87
CA ILE A 77 3.53 -8.28 13.24
C ILE A 77 4.51 -9.45 13.47
N TYR A 78 5.49 -9.64 12.59
CA TYR A 78 6.46 -10.71 12.73
C TYR A 78 7.29 -10.57 14.02
N ASP A 79 7.76 -9.36 14.33
CA ASP A 79 8.55 -9.09 15.53
C ASP A 79 7.71 -9.29 16.82
N GLU A 80 6.42 -8.90 16.80
CA GLU A 80 5.47 -9.14 17.89
C GLU A 80 5.22 -10.64 18.10
N GLU A 81 4.82 -11.36 17.04
CA GLU A 81 4.50 -12.80 17.10
C GLU A 81 5.73 -13.65 17.42
N LYS A 82 6.92 -13.25 16.96
CA LYS A 82 8.16 -13.94 17.29
C LYS A 82 8.38 -14.01 18.80
N ASN A 83 8.09 -12.94 19.53
CA ASN A 83 8.26 -12.93 20.98
C ASN A 83 7.20 -13.75 21.71
N VAL A 84 6.04 -13.98 21.09
CA VAL A 84 4.99 -14.85 21.63
C VAL A 84 5.34 -16.32 21.43
N ILE A 85 5.91 -16.68 20.29
CA ILE A 85 6.17 -18.07 19.89
C ILE A 85 7.51 -18.59 20.43
N PHE A 86 8.54 -17.76 20.50
CA PHE A 86 9.90 -18.18 20.88
C PHE A 86 10.24 -17.91 22.36
N PRO A 87 11.13 -18.71 22.96
CA PRO A 87 11.84 -19.86 22.38
C PRO A 87 10.98 -21.14 22.33
N LEU A 88 11.10 -21.88 21.23
CA LEU A 88 10.46 -23.19 21.08
C LEU A 88 11.31 -24.29 21.73
N SER A 89 10.68 -25.15 22.52
CA SER A 89 11.32 -26.34 23.08
C SER A 89 11.36 -27.49 22.06
N LYS A 90 12.20 -28.50 22.33
CA LYS A 90 12.21 -29.75 21.54
C LYS A 90 10.84 -30.43 21.48
N ARG A 91 10.04 -30.29 22.55
CA ARG A 91 8.67 -30.83 22.63
C ARG A 91 7.73 -30.08 21.69
N ASP A 92 7.81 -28.76 21.63
CA ASP A 92 6.95 -27.93 20.78
C ASP A 92 7.20 -28.21 19.30
N ILE A 93 8.48 -28.35 18.92
CA ILE A 93 8.89 -28.74 17.56
C ILE A 93 8.39 -30.15 17.22
N PHE A 94 8.51 -31.10 18.16
CA PHE A 94 8.02 -32.47 17.96
C PHE A 94 6.51 -32.52 17.75
N ILE A 95 5.75 -31.80 18.58
CA ILE A 95 4.29 -31.72 18.48
C ILE A 95 3.87 -31.04 17.17
N ALA A 96 4.50 -29.93 16.80
CA ALA A 96 4.24 -29.25 15.53
C ALA A 96 4.49 -30.16 14.33
N GLY A 97 5.59 -30.93 14.34
CA GLY A 97 5.91 -31.93 13.31
C GLY A 97 4.89 -33.07 13.27
N LEU A 98 4.37 -33.51 14.42
CA LEU A 98 3.33 -34.54 14.50
C LEU A 98 2.00 -34.05 13.89
N PHE A 99 1.60 -32.80 14.17
CA PHE A 99 0.40 -32.22 13.59
C PHE A 99 0.54 -31.98 12.07
N LEU A 100 1.72 -31.54 11.61
CA LEU A 100 1.99 -31.41 10.18
C LEU A 100 1.89 -32.77 9.46
N TYR A 101 2.45 -33.82 10.07
CA TYR A 101 2.32 -35.19 9.58
C TYR A 101 0.87 -35.67 9.54
N TRP A 102 0.08 -35.37 10.58
CA TRP A 102 -1.33 -35.74 10.61
C TRP A 102 -2.13 -35.02 9.52
N GLY A 103 -1.83 -33.75 9.24
CA GLY A 103 -2.48 -32.95 8.21
C GLY A 103 -2.10 -33.32 6.77
N GLU A 104 -0.81 -33.55 6.48
CA GLU A 104 -0.35 -33.92 5.12
C GLU A 104 -0.53 -35.41 4.80
N GLY A 105 -0.52 -36.27 5.83
CA GLY A 105 -0.65 -37.71 5.72
C GLY A 105 0.61 -38.43 5.21
N GLY A 106 0.67 -39.74 5.49
CA GLY A 106 1.78 -40.61 5.08
C GLY A 106 1.67 -41.10 3.64
N LYS A 107 1.87 -40.23 2.64
CA LYS A 107 2.04 -40.68 1.24
C LYS A 107 3.39 -41.36 1.00
N THR A 108 4.35 -41.19 1.90
CA THR A 108 5.67 -41.84 1.86
C THR A 108 6.07 -42.25 3.27
N LYS A 109 5.74 -43.49 3.66
CA LYS A 109 5.94 -44.01 5.03
C LYS A 109 7.42 -44.14 5.43
N GLU A 110 8.35 -44.16 4.48
CA GLU A 110 9.77 -44.47 4.73
C GLU A 110 10.62 -43.30 5.22
N VAL A 111 10.29 -42.05 4.85
CA VAL A 111 11.16 -40.89 5.12
C VAL A 111 11.10 -40.45 6.60
N PHE A 112 9.97 -40.67 7.28
CA PHE A 112 9.75 -40.19 8.64
C PHE A 112 10.41 -41.06 9.71
N TYR A 113 10.43 -42.40 9.54
CA TYR A 113 11.11 -43.30 10.48
C TYR A 113 12.62 -42.96 10.59
N PHE A 114 13.21 -42.48 9.49
CA PHE A 114 14.60 -42.04 9.44
C PHE A 114 14.82 -40.70 10.19
N LEU A 115 13.93 -39.72 10.02
CA LEU A 115 14.02 -38.42 10.68
C LEU A 115 13.78 -38.49 12.19
N VAL A 116 12.74 -39.21 12.62
CA VAL A 116 12.47 -39.42 14.06
C VAL A 116 13.60 -40.22 14.70
N ARG A 117 14.08 -41.30 14.05
CA ARG A 117 15.20 -42.08 14.58
C ARG A 117 16.49 -41.27 14.68
N LYS A 118 16.79 -40.38 13.72
CA LYS A 118 17.95 -39.46 13.82
C LYS A 118 17.79 -38.41 14.92
N MET A 119 16.59 -37.90 15.17
CA MET A 119 16.35 -36.94 16.26
C MET A 119 16.50 -37.57 17.66
N PHE A 120 16.22 -38.86 17.81
CA PHE A 120 16.38 -39.60 19.06
C PHE A 120 17.74 -40.30 19.25
N GLN A 121 18.58 -40.39 18.20
CA GLN A 121 19.91 -41.02 18.28
C GLN A 121 21.05 -40.06 18.69
N TYR A 122 20.81 -38.75 18.80
CA TYR A 122 21.76 -37.80 19.39
C TYR A 122 21.53 -37.66 20.91
N LYS A 123 21.70 -38.77 21.64
CA LYS A 123 21.77 -38.81 23.09
C LYS A 123 23.12 -39.39 23.51
#